data_AF-A0A0G1Y0C9-F1
#
_entry.id   AF-A0A0G1Y0C9-F1
#
_cell.length_a   1.000
_cell.length_b   1.000
_cell.length_c   1.000
_cell.angle_alpha   90.00
_cell.angle_beta   90.00
_cell.angle_gamma   90.00
#
_symmetry.space_group_name_H-M   'P 1'
#
loop_
_entity.id
_entity.type
_entity.pdbx_description
1 polymer ?
#
loop_
_entity_poly.entity_id
_entity_poly.type
_entity_poly.pdbx_seq_one_letter_code
_entity_poly.pdbx_strand_id
1 'polypeptide(L)'
;MCAGTFYFGMIFLSRGGGTGRRARLKIVWEQSRESSSLSPGTRIQEFIMHKEYVNEVRSFKKLLEALEPYVKKFELMLKEKKFPGCSLRPIEVWGNWLICAVIRRYISGEVTFADGPSGDGIIVDKRDGSTRQTEHVSATDNPFSPRDLPSGERRIIEAIEKKIALGSNYAEGSILIAFFDGAGEWYRNKVREAIGKHNFHKIYLIGLLTRDANGFAYSVTELHENNSITFKVQINPDFSHWSVSRYPN
;
A
#
# COMPACT_ATOMS: atom_id res chain seq x y z
N MET A 1 38.17 -12.11 -20.53
CA MET A 1 37.59 -12.18 -21.89
C MET A 1 36.45 -13.18 -21.87
N CYS A 2 35.21 -12.70 -22.04
CA CYS A 2 34.11 -13.36 -22.74
C CYS A 2 33.00 -12.32 -22.83
N ALA A 3 32.69 -11.92 -24.06
CA ALA A 3 31.72 -10.90 -24.40
C ALA A 3 30.30 -11.45 -24.21
N GLY A 4 29.45 -10.70 -23.50
CA GLY A 4 28.01 -10.92 -23.44
C GLY A 4 27.30 -9.88 -24.29
N THR A 5 26.92 -10.27 -25.50
CA THR A 5 26.14 -9.48 -26.45
C THR A 5 24.77 -9.13 -25.87
N PHE A 6 24.49 -7.85 -25.67
CA PHE A 6 23.13 -7.37 -25.34
C PHE A 6 22.34 -7.17 -26.64
N TYR A 7 21.28 -7.96 -26.84
CA TYR A 7 20.28 -7.67 -27.85
C TYR A 7 19.39 -6.52 -27.38
N PHE A 8 19.62 -5.32 -27.91
CA PHE A 8 18.63 -4.24 -27.91
C PHE A 8 17.59 -4.53 -29.00
N GLY A 9 16.45 -5.09 -28.60
CA GLY A 9 15.26 -5.10 -29.44
C GLY A 9 14.56 -3.74 -29.39
N MET A 10 14.99 -2.77 -30.22
CA MET A 10 14.17 -1.61 -30.54
C MET A 10 13.06 -2.05 -31.49
N ILE A 11 11.81 -2.08 -31.00
CA ILE A 11 10.65 -2.15 -31.89
C ILE A 11 10.26 -0.70 -32.22
N PHE A 12 10.63 -0.27 -33.43
CA PHE A 12 9.97 0.85 -34.09
C PHE A 12 8.59 0.38 -34.55
N LEU A 13 7.52 1.05 -34.09
CA LEU A 13 6.23 0.96 -34.74
C LEU A 13 6.06 2.17 -35.67
N SER A 14 6.06 1.85 -36.96
CA SER A 14 5.73 2.71 -38.09
C SER A 14 4.36 3.37 -37.94
N ARG A 15 4.23 4.58 -38.48
CA ARG A 15 2.95 5.28 -38.70
C ARG A 15 2.14 4.52 -39.75
N GLY A 16 0.99 3.99 -39.34
CA GLY A 16 -0.07 3.50 -40.23
C GLY A 16 -1.42 3.73 -39.55
N GLY A 17 -2.31 4.45 -40.23
CA GLY A 17 -3.56 4.96 -39.67
C GLY A 17 -4.62 3.90 -39.38
N GLY A 18 -5.71 4.35 -38.76
CA GLY A 18 -6.96 3.62 -38.68
C GLY A 18 -7.21 2.90 -37.35
N THR A 19 -8.22 3.43 -36.65
CA THR A 19 -9.13 2.75 -35.71
C THR A 19 -8.56 2.08 -34.43
N GLY A 20 -8.83 2.76 -33.31
CA GLY A 20 -9.22 2.17 -32.03
C GLY A 20 -8.36 1.04 -31.47
N ARG A 21 -7.26 1.37 -30.79
CA ARG A 21 -6.59 0.43 -29.88
C ARG A 21 -6.46 1.04 -28.48
N ARG A 22 -7.11 0.40 -27.51
CA ARG A 22 -6.86 0.63 -26.07
C ARG A 22 -5.40 0.29 -25.81
N ALA A 23 -4.62 1.26 -25.34
CA ALA A 23 -3.30 1.01 -24.82
C ALA A 23 -3.41 0.03 -23.63
N ARG A 24 -2.83 -1.18 -23.77
CA ARG A 24 -2.58 -2.06 -22.62
C ARG A 24 -1.38 -1.49 -21.88
N LEU A 25 -1.62 -0.81 -20.76
CA LEU A 25 -0.58 -0.39 -19.85
C LEU A 25 0.11 -1.65 -19.29
N LYS A 26 1.39 -1.86 -19.62
CA LYS A 26 2.20 -2.95 -19.07
C LYS A 26 2.84 -2.42 -17.78
N ILE A 27 2.21 -2.68 -16.64
CA ILE A 27 2.83 -2.48 -15.32
C ILE A 27 3.96 -3.51 -15.23
N VAL A 28 5.20 -3.05 -15.08
CA VAL A 28 6.37 -3.92 -15.02
C VAL A 28 6.54 -4.41 -13.59
N TRP A 29 5.95 -5.56 -13.30
CA TRP A 29 6.32 -6.43 -12.20
C TRP A 29 7.41 -7.38 -12.73
N GLU A 30 8.54 -7.49 -12.04
CA GLU A 30 9.60 -8.43 -12.43
C GLU A 30 9.77 -9.46 -11.32
N GLN A 31 9.59 -10.73 -11.68
CA GLN A 31 9.90 -11.86 -10.82
C GLN A 31 11.40 -11.92 -10.59
N SER A 32 11.83 -11.96 -9.32
CA SER A 32 13.22 -12.26 -8.99
C SER A 32 13.55 -13.70 -9.40
N ARG A 33 14.43 -13.87 -10.39
CA ARG A 33 15.07 -15.17 -10.70
C ARG A 33 16.56 -15.03 -10.43
N GLU A 34 17.11 -15.87 -9.56
CA GLU A 34 18.55 -16.09 -9.49
C GLU A 34 18.85 -17.59 -9.62
N SER A 35 19.78 -17.89 -10.53
CA SER A 35 20.41 -19.19 -10.73
C SER A 35 21.64 -19.28 -9.82
N SER A 36 21.63 -20.22 -8.87
CA SER A 36 22.77 -20.50 -8.01
C SER A 36 23.83 -21.31 -8.76
N SER A 37 24.99 -20.70 -9.04
CA SER A 37 26.22 -21.42 -9.34
C SER A 37 27.35 -20.85 -8.48
N LEU A 38 27.58 -21.44 -7.31
CA LEU A 38 28.78 -21.16 -6.51
C LEU A 38 29.44 -22.46 -6.05
N SER A 39 30.76 -22.48 -6.21
CA SER A 39 31.69 -23.56 -5.91
C SER A 39 31.92 -23.73 -4.41
N PRO A 40 32.33 -24.94 -3.95
CA PRO A 40 32.44 -25.24 -2.53
C PRO A 40 33.79 -24.76 -1.98
N GLY A 41 33.75 -23.75 -1.09
CA GLY A 41 34.94 -23.38 -0.33
C GLY A 41 34.88 -21.98 0.24
N THR A 42 34.32 -21.88 1.45
CA THR A 42 34.64 -20.94 2.56
C THR A 42 33.35 -20.47 3.23
N ARG A 43 33.06 -21.04 4.42
CA ARG A 43 32.02 -20.59 5.35
C ARG A 43 32.34 -19.17 5.81
N ILE A 44 31.53 -18.21 5.35
CA ILE A 44 31.23 -16.96 6.05
C ILE A 44 29.71 -16.97 6.23
N GLN A 45 29.25 -16.64 7.44
CA GLN A 45 27.87 -16.72 7.90
C GLN A 45 26.86 -16.24 6.85
N GLU A 46 26.04 -17.18 6.41
CA GLU A 46 24.89 -17.01 5.53
C GLU A 46 23.89 -16.03 6.15
N PHE A 47 23.92 -14.76 5.74
CA PHE A 47 22.70 -13.95 5.69
C PHE A 47 21.92 -14.38 4.45
N ILE A 48 21.18 -15.49 4.56
CA ILE A 48 20.11 -15.78 3.61
C ILE A 48 18.98 -14.81 3.94
N MET A 49 18.97 -13.66 3.25
CA MET A 49 17.78 -12.84 3.11
C MET A 49 16.78 -13.65 2.28
N HIS A 50 15.93 -14.45 2.93
CA HIS A 50 14.77 -15.03 2.28
C HIS A 50 13.87 -13.88 1.79
N LYS A 51 13.96 -13.53 0.51
CA LYS A 51 12.99 -12.65 -0.14
C LYS A 51 11.66 -13.39 -0.24
N GLU A 52 10.88 -13.35 0.83
CA GLU A 52 9.51 -13.88 0.91
C GLU A 52 8.49 -12.91 0.30
N TYR A 53 8.80 -12.24 -0.80
CA TYR A 53 7.86 -11.36 -1.49
C TYR A 53 8.00 -11.49 -3.00
N VAL A 54 6.86 -11.51 -3.71
CA VAL A 54 6.78 -12.00 -5.09
C VAL A 54 6.95 -10.85 -6.09
N ASN A 55 6.24 -9.74 -5.86
CA ASN A 55 6.14 -8.60 -6.76
C ASN A 55 6.36 -7.30 -5.97
N GLU A 56 7.55 -6.71 -6.12
CA GLU A 56 7.90 -5.42 -5.52
C GLU A 56 7.54 -4.25 -6.44
N VAL A 57 7.01 -3.16 -5.86
CA VAL A 57 6.74 -1.93 -6.60
C VAL A 57 8.04 -1.20 -6.91
N ARG A 58 8.35 -1.06 -8.20
CA ARG A 58 9.57 -0.38 -8.69
C ARG A 58 9.38 1.07 -9.04
N SER A 59 8.18 1.46 -9.45
CA SER A 59 7.87 2.83 -9.85
C SER A 59 6.60 3.30 -9.18
N PHE A 60 6.79 4.07 -8.11
CA PHE A 60 5.71 4.63 -7.31
C PHE A 60 4.77 5.54 -8.12
N LYS A 61 5.33 6.28 -9.08
CA LYS A 61 4.58 7.14 -10.01
C LYS A 61 3.73 6.33 -10.99
N LYS A 62 4.30 5.33 -11.67
CA LYS A 62 3.53 4.50 -12.61
C LYS A 62 2.43 3.72 -11.91
N LEU A 63 2.65 3.31 -10.66
CA LEU A 63 1.62 2.66 -9.87
C LEU A 63 0.49 3.65 -9.51
N LEU A 64 0.81 4.88 -9.15
CA LEU A 64 -0.20 5.92 -8.91
C LEU A 64 -1.08 6.15 -10.15
N GLU A 65 -0.48 6.27 -11.33
CA GLU A 65 -1.19 6.37 -12.61
C GLU A 65 -2.11 5.15 -12.85
N ALA A 66 -1.64 3.94 -12.53
CA ALA A 66 -2.44 2.72 -12.67
C ALA A 66 -3.59 2.60 -11.66
N LEU A 67 -3.50 3.27 -10.50
CA LEU A 67 -4.52 3.30 -9.46
C LEU A 67 -5.65 4.29 -9.76
N GLU A 68 -5.42 5.27 -10.64
CA GLU A 68 -6.40 6.29 -11.04
C GLU A 68 -7.82 5.75 -11.26
N PRO A 69 -8.08 4.74 -12.10
CA PRO A 69 -9.45 4.27 -12.35
C PRO A 69 -10.12 3.69 -11.10
N TYR A 70 -9.35 3.12 -10.17
CA TYR A 70 -9.86 2.54 -8.94
C TYR A 70 -10.17 3.62 -7.90
N VAL A 71 -9.31 4.64 -7.79
CA VAL A 71 -9.54 5.77 -6.89
C VAL A 71 -10.70 6.65 -7.37
N LYS A 72 -10.82 6.88 -8.69
CA LYS A 72 -11.95 7.64 -9.29
C LYS A 72 -13.29 6.90 -9.20
N LYS A 73 -13.28 5.57 -9.10
CA LYS A 73 -14.48 4.72 -8.97
C LYS A 73 -14.30 3.77 -7.80
N PHE A 74 -14.55 4.27 -6.59
CA PHE A 74 -14.20 3.59 -5.34
C PHE A 74 -14.88 2.21 -5.21
N GLU A 75 -15.99 1.96 -5.89
CA GLU A 75 -16.62 0.63 -5.96
C GLU A 75 -15.68 -0.43 -6.55
N LEU A 76 -14.70 -0.03 -7.37
CA LEU A 76 -13.65 -0.92 -7.87
C LEU A 76 -12.62 -1.28 -6.80
N MET A 77 -12.44 -0.44 -5.77
CA MET A 77 -11.58 -0.72 -4.63
C MET A 77 -12.16 -1.79 -3.71
N LEU A 78 -13.49 -1.78 -3.56
CA LEU A 78 -14.21 -2.65 -2.64
C LEU A 78 -14.46 -4.06 -3.18
N LYS A 79 -14.21 -4.29 -4.48
CA LYS A 79 -14.36 -5.62 -5.08
C LYS A 79 -13.26 -6.56 -4.58
N GLU A 80 -13.60 -7.82 -4.38
CA GLU A 80 -12.65 -8.86 -3.96
C GLU A 80 -11.63 -9.24 -5.05
N LYS A 81 -11.77 -8.69 -6.26
CA LYS A 81 -10.86 -8.96 -7.36
C LYS A 81 -9.47 -8.38 -7.08
N LYS A 82 -8.43 -9.17 -7.33
CA LYS A 82 -7.03 -8.75 -7.19
C LYS A 82 -6.65 -7.67 -8.20
N PHE A 83 -5.74 -6.79 -7.78
CA PHE A 83 -5.16 -5.76 -8.62
C PHE A 83 -4.26 -6.40 -9.70
N PRO A 84 -4.28 -5.94 -10.95
CA PRO A 84 -3.53 -6.59 -12.03
C PRO A 84 -2.02 -6.67 -11.76
N GLY A 85 -1.51 -7.91 -11.71
CA GLY A 85 -0.07 -8.19 -11.59
C GLY A 85 0.44 -8.36 -10.17
N CYS A 86 -0.42 -8.39 -9.14
CA CYS A 86 -0.06 -8.76 -7.78
C CYS A 86 -1.19 -9.54 -7.08
N SER A 87 -0.90 -10.14 -5.92
CA SER A 87 -1.88 -10.88 -5.11
C SER A 87 -2.77 -9.99 -4.23
N LEU A 88 -2.52 -8.67 -4.19
CA LEU A 88 -3.25 -7.71 -3.37
C LEU A 88 -4.56 -7.24 -4.02
N ARG A 89 -5.57 -6.92 -3.22
CA ARG A 89 -6.78 -6.20 -3.64
C ARG A 89 -6.44 -4.72 -3.90
N PRO A 90 -7.18 -4.02 -4.78
CA PRO A 90 -6.90 -2.62 -5.07
C PRO A 90 -6.86 -1.71 -3.82
N ILE A 91 -7.73 -1.94 -2.83
CA ILE A 91 -7.70 -1.17 -1.57
C ILE A 91 -6.43 -1.41 -0.74
N GLU A 92 -5.87 -2.62 -0.79
CA GLU A 92 -4.62 -2.97 -0.09
C GLU A 92 -3.42 -2.33 -0.78
N VAL A 93 -3.40 -2.38 -2.13
CA VAL A 93 -2.41 -1.65 -2.94
C VAL A 93 -2.49 -0.16 -2.61
N TRP A 94 -3.71 0.38 -2.46
CA TRP A 94 -3.92 1.79 -2.13
C TRP A 94 -3.42 2.16 -0.74
N GLY A 95 -3.64 1.30 0.27
CA GLY A 95 -3.16 1.50 1.64
C GLY A 95 -1.68 1.55 1.72
N ASN A 96 -1.06 0.50 1.18
CA ASN A 96 0.38 0.39 1.12
C ASN A 96 1.00 1.56 0.36
N TRP A 97 0.38 2.02 -0.74
CA TRP A 97 0.83 3.21 -1.44
C TRP A 97 0.71 4.47 -0.59
N LEU A 98 -0.43 4.73 0.06
CA LEU A 98 -0.60 5.93 0.88
C LEU A 98 0.36 5.98 2.07
N ILE A 99 0.58 4.87 2.77
CA ILE A 99 1.55 4.84 3.88
C ILE A 99 2.98 4.98 3.37
N CYS A 100 3.34 4.34 2.24
CA CYS A 100 4.66 4.52 1.64
C CYS A 100 4.87 5.97 1.19
N ALA A 101 3.85 6.65 0.65
CA ALA A 101 3.94 8.05 0.26
C ALA A 101 4.31 8.94 1.47
N VAL A 102 3.68 8.68 2.62
CA VAL A 102 3.97 9.37 3.89
C VAL A 102 5.36 9.02 4.39
N ILE A 103 5.70 7.74 4.50
CA ILE A 103 7.00 7.31 5.04
C ILE A 103 8.14 7.87 4.19
N ARG A 104 8.05 7.79 2.87
CA ARG A 104 9.04 8.33 1.91
C ARG A 104 9.28 9.83 2.05
N ARG A 105 8.32 10.59 2.60
CA ARG A 105 8.46 12.04 2.84
C ARG A 105 9.39 12.35 4.01
N TYR A 106 9.47 11.47 5.00
CA TYR A 106 10.21 11.66 6.26
C TYR A 106 11.46 10.78 6.35
N ILE A 107 11.39 9.61 5.74
CA ILE A 107 12.48 8.67 5.58
C ILE A 107 12.89 8.76 4.11
N SER A 108 14.12 9.16 3.83
CA SER A 108 14.68 9.53 2.53
C SER A 108 14.41 8.55 1.36
N GLY A 109 13.17 8.52 0.84
CA GLY A 109 12.77 7.97 -0.46
C GLY A 109 12.87 6.46 -0.67
N GLU A 110 13.39 5.69 0.27
CA GLU A 110 13.79 4.29 0.05
C GLU A 110 12.78 3.24 0.55
N VAL A 111 11.58 3.66 0.93
CA VAL A 111 10.49 2.74 1.30
C VAL A 111 9.60 2.44 0.10
N THR A 112 9.28 1.16 -0.09
CA THR A 112 8.31 0.67 -1.08
C THR A 112 7.43 -0.42 -0.46
N PHE A 113 6.60 -1.07 -1.26
CA PHE A 113 5.88 -2.26 -0.83
C PHE A 113 5.91 -3.36 -1.89
N ALA A 114 5.62 -4.57 -1.44
CA ALA A 114 5.49 -5.77 -2.25
C ALA A 114 4.28 -6.59 -1.82
N ASP A 115 3.88 -7.54 -2.65
CA ASP A 115 2.97 -8.61 -2.23
C ASP A 115 3.75 -9.77 -1.61
N GLY A 116 3.13 -10.47 -0.66
CA GLY A 116 3.71 -11.59 0.07
C GLY A 116 2.95 -12.91 -0.16
N PRO A 117 3.48 -14.03 0.34
CA PRO A 117 2.76 -15.31 0.38
C PRO A 117 1.55 -15.25 1.32
N SER A 118 1.56 -14.34 2.29
CA SER A 118 0.50 -14.11 3.28
C SER A 118 0.31 -12.61 3.53
N GLY A 119 -0.81 -12.29 4.19
CA GLY A 119 -1.15 -10.92 4.58
C GLY A 119 -1.64 -10.05 3.42
N ASP A 120 -1.79 -8.77 3.71
CA ASP A 120 -2.34 -7.75 2.81
C ASP A 120 -1.24 -6.85 2.22
N GLY A 121 0.00 -7.36 2.18
CA GLY A 121 1.18 -6.70 1.64
C GLY A 121 2.37 -6.69 2.60
N ILE A 122 3.50 -6.20 2.11
CA ILE A 122 4.75 -6.07 2.87
C ILE A 122 5.35 -4.70 2.56
N ILE A 123 5.61 -3.89 3.58
CA ILE A 123 6.42 -2.67 3.46
C ILE A 123 7.89 -3.06 3.50
N VAL A 124 8.67 -2.52 2.56
CA VAL A 124 10.09 -2.82 2.38
C VAL A 124 10.87 -1.52 2.53
N ASP A 125 11.72 -1.43 3.54
CA ASP A 125 12.73 -0.37 3.67
C ASP A 125 14.00 -0.83 2.97
N LYS A 126 14.38 -0.14 1.88
CA LYS A 126 15.53 -0.56 1.07
C LYS A 126 16.87 -0.19 1.68
N ARG A 127 16.90 0.65 2.71
CA ARG A 127 18.15 1.12 3.35
C ARG A 127 18.80 0.02 4.17
N ASP A 128 17.99 -0.64 4.99
CA ASP A 128 18.41 -1.71 5.89
C ASP A 128 17.87 -3.09 5.49
N GLY A 129 17.05 -3.15 4.43
CA GLY A 129 16.43 -4.39 3.96
C GLY A 129 15.31 -4.89 4.86
N SER A 130 14.90 -4.12 5.88
CA SER A 130 13.84 -4.54 6.78
C SER A 130 12.49 -4.60 6.08
N THR A 131 11.70 -5.59 6.45
CA THR A 131 10.37 -5.81 5.90
C THR A 131 9.35 -5.88 7.03
N ARG A 132 8.13 -5.40 6.76
CA ARG A 132 7.01 -5.47 7.71
C ARG A 132 5.75 -5.89 6.98
N GLN A 133 5.13 -6.98 7.44
CA GLN A 133 3.83 -7.38 6.92
C GLN A 133 2.78 -6.31 7.22
N THR A 134 1.81 -6.18 6.32
CA THR A 134 0.67 -5.29 6.48
C THR A 134 -0.61 -6.09 6.55
N GLU A 135 -1.46 -5.71 7.49
CA GLU A 135 -2.83 -6.16 7.61
C GLU A 135 -3.75 -5.01 7.26
N HIS A 136 -4.85 -5.29 6.58
CA HIS A 136 -5.84 -4.29 6.20
C HIS A 136 -7.20 -4.60 6.80
N VAL A 137 -7.90 -3.54 7.17
CA VAL A 137 -9.33 -3.59 7.43
C VAL A 137 -10.03 -2.43 6.75
N SER A 138 -11.21 -2.70 6.19
CA SER A 138 -12.06 -1.69 5.55
C SER A 138 -13.26 -1.41 6.44
N ALA A 139 -13.25 -0.23 7.06
CA ALA A 139 -14.34 0.40 7.79
C ALA A 139 -15.10 1.39 6.87
N THR A 140 -15.39 0.95 5.64
CA THR A 140 -16.08 1.74 4.60
C THR A 140 -17.52 1.28 4.45
N ASP A 141 -18.41 2.15 4.01
CA ASP A 141 -19.73 1.72 3.54
C ASP A 141 -19.54 0.81 2.33
N ASN A 142 -19.85 -0.47 2.51
CA ASN A 142 -19.76 -1.46 1.46
C ASN A 142 -21.18 -1.76 0.96
N PRO A 143 -21.60 -1.25 -0.22
CA PRO A 143 -22.93 -1.52 -0.75
C PRO A 143 -23.14 -3.00 -1.10
N PHE A 144 -22.07 -3.80 -1.11
CA PHE A 144 -22.11 -5.25 -1.33
C PHE A 144 -22.20 -6.05 -0.02
N SER A 145 -22.17 -5.41 1.15
CA SER A 145 -22.33 -6.08 2.43
C SER A 145 -23.75 -5.86 2.98
N PRO A 146 -24.47 -6.91 3.39
CA PRO A 146 -25.83 -6.78 3.93
C PRO A 146 -25.86 -6.28 5.39
N ARG A 147 -24.73 -5.81 5.93
CA ARG A 147 -24.57 -5.49 7.35
C ARG A 147 -24.72 -3.99 7.59
N ASP A 148 -25.64 -3.63 8.47
CA ASP A 148 -25.67 -2.30 9.06
C ASP A 148 -24.39 -2.09 9.87
N LEU A 149 -23.53 -1.20 9.38
CA LEU A 149 -22.30 -0.81 10.08
C LEU A 149 -22.60 0.37 10.99
N PRO A 150 -22.02 0.43 12.21
CA PRO A 150 -22.13 1.62 13.05
C PRO A 150 -21.54 2.83 12.32
N SER A 151 -21.96 4.03 12.70
CA SER A 151 -21.42 5.29 12.18
C SER A 151 -20.18 5.75 12.99
N GLY A 152 -19.51 6.80 12.51
CA GLY A 152 -18.48 7.48 13.30
C GLY A 152 -17.23 6.66 13.56
N GLU A 153 -16.56 6.98 14.67
CA GLU A 153 -15.38 6.26 15.16
C GLU A 153 -15.67 4.80 15.46
N ARG A 154 -16.91 4.47 15.87
CA ARG A 154 -17.26 3.12 16.31
C ARG A 154 -17.00 2.09 15.21
N ARG A 155 -17.25 2.46 13.95
CA ARG A 155 -16.91 1.62 12.79
C ARG A 155 -15.43 1.30 12.69
N ILE A 156 -14.59 2.32 12.88
CA ILE A 156 -13.13 2.20 12.82
C ILE A 156 -12.65 1.33 13.98
N ILE A 157 -13.17 1.59 15.18
CA ILE A 157 -12.83 0.86 16.41
C ILE A 157 -13.18 -0.62 16.25
N GLU A 158 -14.40 -0.97 15.86
CA GLU A 158 -14.82 -2.37 15.71
C GLU A 158 -14.04 -3.12 14.62
N ALA A 159 -13.64 -2.42 13.55
CA ALA A 159 -12.81 -2.98 12.50
C ALA A 159 -11.41 -3.34 13.04
N ILE A 160 -10.81 -2.48 13.84
CA ILE A 160 -9.50 -2.69 14.46
C ILE A 160 -9.59 -3.77 15.54
N GLU A 161 -10.59 -3.72 16.43
CA GLU A 161 -10.81 -4.69 17.50
C GLU A 161 -10.90 -6.12 16.97
N LYS A 162 -11.53 -6.34 15.82
CA LYS A 162 -11.58 -7.66 15.16
C LYS A 162 -10.21 -8.21 14.80
N LYS A 163 -9.29 -7.34 14.34
CA LYS A 163 -7.91 -7.73 14.00
C LYS A 163 -7.07 -7.94 15.27
N ILE A 164 -7.29 -7.15 16.31
CA ILE A 164 -6.66 -7.34 17.63
C ILE A 164 -7.08 -8.66 18.27
N ALA A 165 -8.36 -9.02 18.15
CA ALA A 165 -8.93 -10.24 18.72
C ALA A 165 -8.32 -11.54 18.16
N LEU A 166 -7.61 -11.48 17.02
CA LEU A 166 -6.86 -12.61 16.46
C LEU A 166 -5.61 -12.98 17.29
N GLY A 167 -5.23 -12.14 18.26
CA GLY A 167 -4.20 -12.43 19.24
C GLY A 167 -2.83 -11.84 18.93
N SER A 168 -1.93 -11.90 19.91
CA SER A 168 -0.59 -11.30 19.83
C SER A 168 0.24 -11.85 18.68
N ASN A 169 0.24 -13.17 18.49
CA ASN A 169 1.05 -13.84 17.45
C ASN A 169 0.65 -13.41 16.04
N TYR A 170 -0.61 -13.02 15.84
CA TYR A 170 -1.09 -12.52 14.56
C TYR A 170 -0.65 -11.06 14.32
N ALA A 171 -0.67 -10.24 15.37
CA ALA A 171 -0.40 -8.81 15.28
C ALA A 171 1.10 -8.46 15.34
N GLU A 172 1.90 -9.30 15.99
CA GLU A 172 3.30 -9.02 16.31
C GLU A 172 4.14 -8.70 15.06
N GLY A 173 4.84 -7.56 15.10
CA GLY A 173 5.68 -7.09 14.00
C GLY A 173 4.92 -6.47 12.81
N SER A 174 3.63 -6.74 12.65
CA SER A 174 2.80 -6.29 11.53
C SER A 174 2.28 -4.86 11.70
N ILE A 175 2.07 -4.19 10.57
CA ILE A 175 1.41 -2.87 10.48
C ILE A 175 -0.07 -3.10 10.16
N LEU A 176 -0.98 -2.55 10.95
CA LEU A 176 -2.41 -2.55 10.62
C LEU A 176 -2.80 -1.24 9.91
N ILE A 177 -3.50 -1.36 8.79
CA ILE A 177 -4.01 -0.24 8.00
C ILE A 177 -5.55 -0.31 8.01
N ALA A 178 -6.19 0.65 8.66
CA ALA A 178 -7.63 0.80 8.67
C ALA A 178 -8.05 1.89 7.68
N PHE A 179 -8.65 1.47 6.56
CA PHE A 179 -9.33 2.39 5.66
C PHE A 179 -10.73 2.66 6.14
N PHE A 180 -11.15 3.90 6.12
CA PHE A 180 -12.53 4.27 6.39
C PHE A 180 -13.00 5.37 5.43
N ASP A 181 -14.28 5.32 5.14
CA ASP A 181 -15.00 6.32 4.36
C ASP A 181 -16.38 6.49 5.00
N GLY A 182 -16.96 7.69 4.88
CA GLY A 182 -18.30 7.98 5.40
C GLY A 182 -18.40 7.99 6.93
N ALA A 183 -17.29 8.02 7.67
CA ALA A 183 -17.32 8.10 9.14
C ALA A 183 -17.88 9.44 9.66
N GLY A 184 -18.02 10.48 8.82
CA GLY A 184 -18.38 11.82 9.26
C GLY A 184 -17.26 12.42 10.11
N GLU A 185 -17.62 13.08 11.20
CA GLU A 185 -16.64 13.53 12.19
C GLU A 185 -16.07 12.34 12.97
N TRP A 186 -14.75 12.30 13.09
CA TRP A 186 -14.05 11.29 13.86
C TRP A 186 -12.85 11.90 14.57
N TYR A 187 -12.56 11.42 15.77
CA TYR A 187 -11.47 11.94 16.59
C TYR A 187 -10.40 10.86 16.84
N ARG A 188 -9.17 11.10 16.38
CA ARG A 188 -8.04 10.16 16.51
C ARG A 188 -7.73 9.74 17.94
N ASN A 189 -7.92 10.63 18.91
CA ASN A 189 -7.75 10.34 20.34
C ASN A 189 -8.81 9.37 20.86
N LYS A 190 -10.07 9.51 20.43
CA LYS A 190 -11.14 8.57 20.81
C LYS A 190 -10.87 7.17 20.27
N VAL A 191 -10.45 7.05 19.00
CA VAL A 191 -10.09 5.75 18.42
C VAL A 191 -8.93 5.12 19.19
N ARG A 192 -7.87 5.89 19.45
CA ARG A 192 -6.69 5.46 20.22
C ARG A 192 -7.06 4.98 21.63
N GLU A 193 -7.85 5.77 22.36
CA GLU A 193 -8.26 5.44 23.73
C GLU A 193 -9.12 4.17 23.78
N ALA A 194 -9.98 3.98 22.79
CA ALA A 194 -10.83 2.80 22.70
C ALA A 194 -10.04 1.51 22.39
N ILE A 195 -9.10 1.55 21.44
CA ILE A 195 -8.36 0.34 21.03
C ILE A 195 -7.31 -0.10 22.06
N GLY A 196 -6.82 0.81 22.90
CA GLY A 196 -5.83 0.52 23.93
C GLY A 196 -4.58 -0.19 23.40
N LYS A 197 -4.11 -1.21 24.12
CA LYS A 197 -2.92 -2.00 23.74
C LYS A 197 -3.28 -3.04 22.68
N HIS A 198 -2.57 -3.04 21.55
CA HIS A 198 -2.99 -3.79 20.34
C HIS A 198 -1.96 -4.75 19.73
N ASN A 199 -0.74 -4.86 20.26
CA ASN A 199 0.38 -5.73 19.80
C ASN A 199 0.87 -5.54 18.35
N PHE A 200 0.11 -4.86 17.46
CA PHE A 200 0.61 -4.40 16.17
C PHE A 200 1.80 -3.45 16.34
N HIS A 201 2.75 -3.52 15.41
CA HIS A 201 3.89 -2.60 15.39
C HIS A 201 3.44 -1.15 15.29
N LYS A 202 2.51 -0.88 14.36
CA LYS A 202 1.92 0.44 14.08
C LYS A 202 0.48 0.23 13.62
N ILE A 203 -0.38 1.21 13.90
CA ILE A 203 -1.71 1.30 13.30
C ILE A 203 -1.83 2.60 12.53
N TYR A 204 -2.21 2.52 11.26
CA TYR A 204 -2.53 3.66 10.41
C TYR A 204 -4.03 3.73 10.15
N LEU A 205 -4.61 4.92 10.32
CA LEU A 205 -5.96 5.23 9.92
C LEU A 205 -5.92 6.06 8.63
N ILE A 206 -6.62 5.60 7.60
CA ILE A 206 -6.69 6.29 6.31
C ILE A 206 -8.13 6.68 6.00
N GLY A 207 -8.34 7.99 5.90
CA GLY A 207 -9.64 8.59 5.60
C GLY A 207 -9.58 9.48 4.36
N LEU A 208 -10.59 9.41 3.51
CA LEU A 208 -10.77 10.37 2.42
C LEU A 208 -11.23 11.71 3.02
N LEU A 209 -10.50 12.80 2.75
CA LEU A 209 -10.83 14.15 3.20
C LEU A 209 -11.65 14.91 2.17
N THR A 210 -11.15 14.98 0.93
CA THR A 210 -11.85 15.65 -0.17
C THR A 210 -11.65 14.90 -1.48
N ARG A 211 -12.68 15.02 -2.32
CA ARG A 211 -12.69 14.62 -3.72
C ARG A 211 -13.34 15.76 -4.50
N ASP A 212 -12.53 16.54 -5.19
CA ASP A 212 -12.99 17.74 -5.89
C ASP A 212 -12.19 17.98 -7.18
N ALA A 213 -12.39 19.14 -7.82
CA ALA A 213 -11.72 19.49 -9.07
C ALA A 213 -10.18 19.57 -8.94
N ASN A 214 -9.64 19.74 -7.74
CA ASN A 214 -8.21 19.78 -7.44
C ASN A 214 -7.63 18.39 -7.13
N GLY A 215 -8.46 17.33 -7.18
CA GLY A 215 -8.04 15.94 -7.07
C GLY A 215 -8.54 15.29 -5.78
N PHE A 216 -7.66 14.55 -5.12
CA PHE A 216 -7.99 13.72 -3.97
C PHE A 216 -7.10 14.06 -2.78
N ALA A 217 -7.69 14.22 -1.60
CA ALA A 217 -6.97 14.41 -0.36
C ALA A 217 -7.30 13.30 0.62
N TYR A 218 -6.27 12.72 1.23
CA TYR A 218 -6.41 11.70 2.27
C TYR A 218 -5.73 12.15 3.57
N SER A 219 -6.36 11.86 4.70
CA SER A 219 -5.68 11.86 6.00
C SER A 219 -5.06 10.48 6.21
N VAL A 220 -3.77 10.46 6.53
CA VAL A 220 -3.06 9.26 6.98
C VAL A 220 -2.60 9.54 8.40
N THR A 221 -3.23 8.90 9.37
CA THR A 221 -2.94 9.10 10.79
C THR A 221 -2.22 7.90 11.35
N GLU A 222 -1.01 8.10 11.85
CA GLU A 222 -0.30 7.11 12.65
C GLU A 222 -0.77 7.21 14.10
N LEU A 223 -1.30 6.12 14.65
CA LEU A 223 -1.68 6.06 16.05
C LEU A 223 -0.44 5.81 16.92
N HIS A 224 -0.20 6.73 17.86
CA HIS A 224 0.78 6.57 18.92
C HIS A 224 0.07 6.56 20.27
N GLU A 225 0.67 5.91 21.26
CA GLU A 225 0.15 5.87 22.64
C GLU A 225 -0.14 7.28 23.19
N ASN A 226 0.78 8.22 22.99
CA ASN A 226 0.68 9.55 23.60
C ASN A 226 0.23 10.64 22.61
N ASN A 227 0.73 10.62 21.38
CA ASN A 227 0.51 11.71 20.43
C ASN A 227 0.43 11.20 18.98
N SER A 228 -0.77 10.85 18.52
CA SER A 228 -1.01 10.44 17.14
C SER A 228 -0.70 11.57 16.16
N ILE A 229 -0.08 11.24 15.02
CA ILE A 229 0.34 12.21 14.01
C ILE A 229 -0.50 12.02 12.75
N THR A 230 -1.04 13.10 12.22
CA THR A 230 -1.82 13.08 10.97
C THR A 230 -1.07 13.77 9.84
N PHE A 231 -1.08 13.14 8.67
CA PHE A 231 -0.55 13.67 7.43
C PHE A 231 -1.67 13.86 6.42
N LYS A 232 -1.59 14.92 5.61
CA LYS A 232 -2.39 15.09 4.41
C LYS A 232 -1.60 14.60 3.21
N VAL A 233 -2.13 13.62 2.50
CA VAL A 233 -1.65 13.20 1.18
C VAL A 233 -2.58 13.81 0.13
N GLN A 234 -2.06 14.73 -0.69
CA GLN A 234 -2.79 15.37 -1.77
C GLN A 234 -2.32 14.78 -3.09
N ILE A 235 -3.25 14.23 -3.88
CA ILE A 235 -3.02 13.71 -5.23
C ILE A 235 -3.75 14.61 -6.21
N ASN A 236 -3.09 14.96 -7.31
CA ASN A 236 -3.68 15.81 -8.33
C ASN A 236 -4.69 15.05 -9.22
N PRO A 237 -5.56 15.74 -9.99
CA PRO A 237 -6.67 15.11 -10.70
C PRO A 237 -6.29 14.05 -11.74
N ASP A 238 -5.09 14.17 -12.31
CA ASP A 238 -4.55 13.30 -13.35
C ASP A 238 -3.57 12.25 -12.82
N PHE A 239 -3.41 12.15 -11.49
CA PHE A 239 -2.56 11.15 -10.82
C PHE A 239 -1.08 11.21 -11.22
N SER A 240 -0.63 12.31 -11.84
CA SER A 240 0.75 12.49 -12.25
C SER A 240 1.66 12.99 -11.12
N HIS A 241 1.08 13.53 -10.05
CA HIS A 241 1.79 14.12 -8.92
C HIS A 241 1.06 13.94 -7.58
N TRP A 242 1.83 13.91 -6.49
CA TRP A 242 1.30 13.95 -5.14
C TRP A 242 2.23 14.76 -4.23
N SER A 243 1.66 15.25 -3.13
CA SER A 243 2.41 15.90 -2.07
C SER A 243 1.96 15.39 -0.70
N VAL A 244 2.86 15.44 0.26
CA VAL A 244 2.60 15.07 1.65
C VAL A 244 2.95 16.26 2.55
N SER A 245 1.99 16.65 3.38
CA SER A 245 2.16 17.69 4.40
C SER A 245 1.68 17.17 5.75
N ARG A 246 2.20 17.72 6.84
CA ARG A 246 1.72 17.42 8.18
C ARG A 246 0.45 18.23 8.44
N TYR A 247 -0.61 17.57 8.90
CA TYR A 247 -1.79 18.30 9.38
C TYR A 247 -1.40 18.99 10.70
N PRO A 248 -1.70 20.29 10.89
CA PRO A 248 -1.56 20.89 12.20
C PRO A 248 -2.45 20.13 13.21
N ASN A 249 -1.91 19.96 14.41
CA ASN A 249 -2.55 19.19 15.47
C ASN A 249 -3.88 19.78 15.90
#